data_AF-A0A535KMQ0-F1
#
_entry.id   AF-A0A535KMQ0-F1
#
_cell.length_a   1.000
_cell.length_b   1.000
_cell.length_c   1.000
_cell.angle_alpha   90.00
_cell.angle_beta   90.00
_cell.angle_gamma   90.00
#
_symmetry.space_group_name_H-M   'P 1'
#
loop_
_entity.id
_entity.type
_entity.pdbx_description
1 polymer ?
#
loop_
_entity_poly.entity_id
_entity_poly.type
_entity_poly.pdbx_seq_one_letter_code
_entity_poly.pdbx_strand_id
1 'polypeptide(L)'
;MRCSEATRHLQLYIDSQLTLDQVRVLEAHLALCPACRNECLFLEEVTSTLGALKSVAEPAELTLHIMQRVARSPQQRNNRQYSLLRPSLLEWLAVVVLATITTLGAIL
;
A
#
# COMPACT_ATOMS: atom_id res chain seq x y z
N MET A 1 -6.55 -4.65 -30.80
CA MET A 1 -5.90 -3.37 -30.39
C MET A 1 -5.08 -2.79 -31.52
N ARG A 2 -4.62 -1.55 -31.35
CA ARG A 2 -3.62 -0.92 -32.23
C ARG A 2 -2.21 -1.11 -31.68
N CYS A 3 -1.19 -1.08 -32.53
CA CYS A 3 0.21 -1.28 -32.09
C CYS A 3 0.64 -0.28 -31.01
N SER A 4 0.22 0.99 -31.11
CA SER A 4 0.53 2.02 -30.11
C SER A 4 -0.01 1.72 -28.72
N GLU A 5 -1.16 1.04 -28.66
CA GLU A 5 -1.80 0.59 -27.43
C GLU A 5 -1.10 -0.67 -26.90
N ALA A 6 -0.79 -1.62 -27.79
CA ALA A 6 -0.03 -2.83 -27.48
C ALA A 6 1.30 -2.50 -26.79
N THR A 7 2.09 -1.60 -27.37
CA THR A 7 3.41 -1.20 -26.84
C THR A 7 3.31 -0.64 -25.42
N ARG A 8 2.24 0.09 -25.09
CA ARG A 8 2.01 0.61 -23.73
C ARG A 8 1.67 -0.51 -22.74
N HIS A 9 1.01 -1.57 -23.20
CA HIS A 9 0.65 -2.72 -22.37
C HIS A 9 1.76 -3.75 -22.20
N LEU A 10 2.82 -3.73 -23.02
CA LEU A 10 3.92 -4.71 -22.93
C LEU A 10 4.62 -4.72 -21.57
N GLN A 11 4.94 -3.55 -21.00
CA GLN A 11 5.58 -3.50 -19.68
C GLN A 11 4.66 -4.07 -18.58
N LEU A 12 3.38 -3.69 -18.61
CA LEU A 12 2.38 -4.19 -17.68
C LEU A 12 2.17 -5.71 -17.83
N TYR A 13 2.30 -6.25 -19.05
CA TYR A 13 2.24 -7.67 -19.32
C TYR A 13 3.39 -8.42 -18.66
N ILE A 14 4.62 -7.91 -18.82
CA ILE A 14 5.83 -8.50 -18.23
C ILE A 14 5.79 -8.46 -16.71
N ASP A 15 5.29 -7.35 -16.15
CA ASP A 15 5.12 -7.19 -14.70
C ASP A 15 3.91 -7.96 -14.13
N SER A 16 3.17 -8.69 -14.96
CA SER A 16 1.94 -9.42 -14.58
C SER A 16 0.85 -8.52 -13.96
N GLN A 17 0.73 -7.27 -14.43
CA GLN A 17 -0.21 -6.26 -13.92
C GLN A 17 -1.44 -6.04 -14.81
N LEU A 18 -1.62 -6.84 -15.85
CA LEU A 18 -2.80 -6.80 -16.72
C LEU A 18 -3.91 -7.72 -16.20
N THR A 19 -5.16 -7.34 -16.45
CA THR A 19 -6.30 -8.25 -16.21
C THR A 19 -6.31 -9.38 -17.24
N LEU A 20 -6.98 -10.51 -16.92
CA LEU A 20 -7.07 -11.65 -17.84
C LEU A 20 -7.63 -11.29 -19.23
N ASP A 21 -8.62 -10.39 -19.28
CA ASP A 21 -9.19 -9.96 -20.56
C ASP A 21 -8.20 -9.11 -21.37
N GLN A 22 -7.44 -8.25 -20.70
CA GLN A 22 -6.40 -7.44 -21.34
C GLN A 22 -5.26 -8.32 -21.88
N VAL A 23 -4.85 -9.34 -21.11
CA VAL A 23 -3.86 -10.33 -21.53
C VAL A 23 -4.31 -11.04 -22.81
N ARG A 24 -5.54 -11.57 -22.84
CA ARG A 24 -6.06 -12.27 -24.02
C ARG A 24 -6.06 -11.39 -25.26
N VAL A 25 -6.50 -10.14 -25.10
CA VAL A 25 -6.51 -9.17 -26.21
C VAL A 25 -5.08 -8.90 -26.68
N LEU A 26 -4.11 -8.73 -25.76
CA LEU A 26 -2.67 -8.54 -26.04
C LEU A 26 -2.07 -9.72 -26.80
N GLU A 27 -2.24 -10.92 -26.30
CA GLU A 27 -1.71 -12.15 -26.92
C GLU A 27 -2.27 -12.36 -28.32
N ALA A 28 -3.56 -12.10 -28.53
CA ALA A 28 -4.16 -12.15 -29.87
C ALA A 28 -3.51 -11.17 -30.85
N HIS A 29 -3.07 -10.00 -30.37
CA HIS A 29 -2.31 -9.05 -31.20
C HIS A 29 -0.87 -9.49 -31.44
N LEU A 30 -0.17 -10.02 -30.44
CA LEU A 30 1.21 -10.51 -30.57
C LEU A 30 1.31 -11.71 -31.53
N ALA A 31 0.25 -12.52 -31.63
CA ALA A 31 0.15 -13.58 -32.62
C ALA A 31 0.14 -13.03 -34.07
N LEU A 32 -0.49 -11.88 -34.28
CA LEU A 32 -0.69 -11.28 -35.60
C LEU A 32 0.40 -10.25 -35.98
N CYS A 33 0.98 -9.55 -35.00
CA CYS A 33 1.94 -8.46 -35.23
C CYS A 33 3.37 -8.86 -34.85
N PRO A 34 4.27 -9.08 -35.84
CA PRO A 34 5.65 -9.46 -35.54
C PRO A 34 6.46 -8.33 -34.88
N ALA A 35 6.15 -7.07 -35.18
CA ALA A 35 6.85 -5.92 -34.59
C ALA A 35 6.63 -5.85 -33.07
N CYS A 36 5.37 -5.92 -32.62
CA CYS A 36 5.05 -5.91 -31.20
C CYS A 36 5.53 -7.18 -30.48
N ARG A 37 5.55 -8.33 -31.17
CA ARG A 37 6.12 -9.56 -30.62
C ARG A 37 7.62 -9.44 -30.37
N ASN A 38 8.38 -8.89 -31.32
CA ASN A 38 9.82 -8.70 -31.16
C ASN A 38 10.14 -7.73 -30.01
N GLU A 39 9.34 -6.67 -29.85
CA GLU A 39 9.47 -5.75 -28.71
C GLU A 39 9.22 -6.46 -27.38
N CYS A 40 8.19 -7.29 -27.31
CA CYS A 40 7.89 -8.11 -26.11
C CYS A 40 9.06 -9.02 -25.75
N LEU A 41 9.59 -9.75 -26.75
CA LEU A 41 10.74 -10.64 -26.56
C LEU A 41 12.00 -9.89 -26.09
N PHE A 42 12.25 -8.70 -26.65
CA PHE A 42 13.37 -7.86 -26.22
C PHE A 42 13.24 -7.46 -24.74
N LEU A 43 12.04 -7.04 -24.31
CA LEU A 43 11.80 -6.68 -22.93
C LEU A 43 11.89 -7.90 -22.00
N GLU A 44 11.42 -9.08 -22.42
CA GLU A 44 11.57 -10.35 -21.68
C GLU A 44 13.06 -10.75 -21.52
N GLU A 45 13.89 -10.53 -22.55
CA GLU A 45 15.33 -10.76 -22.46
C GLU A 45 16.00 -9.83 -21.46
N VAL A 46 15.62 -8.54 -21.46
CA VAL A 46 16.10 -7.56 -20.48
C VAL A 46 15.69 -7.95 -19.05
N THR A 47 14.45 -8.37 -18.82
CA THR A 47 14.02 -8.76 -17.47
C THR A 47 14.64 -10.08 -17.02
N SER A 48 14.83 -11.03 -17.93
CA SER A 48 15.53 -12.29 -17.65
C SER A 48 16.98 -12.06 -17.25
N THR A 49 17.70 -11.23 -18.02
CA THR A 49 19.10 -10.87 -17.72
C THR A 49 19.21 -10.14 -16.39
N LEU A 50 18.27 -9.23 -16.07
CA LEU A 50 18.22 -8.56 -14.79
C LEU A 50 17.92 -9.53 -13.63
N GLY A 51 17.02 -10.49 -13.85
CA GLY A 51 16.67 -11.53 -12.88
C GLY A 51 17.80 -12.53 -12.60
N ALA A 52 18.73 -12.69 -13.54
CA ALA A 52 19.90 -13.55 -13.39
C ALA A 52 21.00 -12.93 -12.52
N LEU A 53 20.89 -11.64 -12.14
CA LEU A 53 21.85 -11.04 -11.21
C LEU A 53 21.83 -11.78 -9.87
N LYS A 54 23.01 -11.93 -9.28
CA LYS A 54 23.16 -12.58 -7.98
C LYS A 54 22.33 -11.82 -6.95
N SER A 55 21.32 -12.49 -6.41
CA SER A 55 20.59 -11.98 -5.25
C SER A 55 21.56 -11.83 -4.08
N VAL A 56 21.56 -10.64 -3.48
CA VAL A 56 22.36 -10.34 -2.30
C VAL A 56 21.52 -10.65 -1.08
N ALA A 57 22.07 -11.44 -0.17
CA ALA A 57 21.42 -11.76 1.09
C ALA A 57 21.18 -10.48 1.90
N GLU A 58 19.99 -10.38 2.52
CA GLU A 58 19.68 -9.31 3.45
C GLU A 58 20.68 -9.34 4.62
N PRO A 59 21.28 -8.19 5.03
CA PRO A 59 22.05 -8.11 6.26
C PRO A 59 21.16 -8.45 7.47
N ALA A 60 21.66 -9.27 8.40
CA ALA A 60 20.88 -9.75 9.55
C ALA A 60 20.19 -8.64 10.37
N GLU A 61 20.83 -7.46 10.45
CA GLU A 61 20.35 -6.33 11.25
C GLU A 61 19.48 -5.33 10.47
N LEU A 62 19.21 -5.57 9.17
CA LEU A 62 18.50 -4.61 8.33
C LEU A 62 17.09 -4.33 8.88
N THR A 63 16.32 -5.39 9.14
CA THR A 63 14.97 -5.28 9.69
C THR A 63 14.97 -4.55 11.04
N LEU A 64 15.92 -4.85 11.93
CA LEU A 64 16.08 -4.19 13.22
C LEU A 64 16.29 -2.67 13.02
N HIS A 65 17.25 -2.30 12.19
CA HIS A 65 17.62 -0.90 11.93
C HIS A 65 16.47 -0.10 11.29
N ILE A 66 15.74 -0.71 10.35
CA ILE A 66 14.56 -0.10 9.73
C ILE A 66 13.49 0.15 10.80
N MET A 67 13.17 -0.86 11.61
CA MET A 67 12.12 -0.72 12.64
C MET A 67 12.47 0.30 13.73
N GLN A 68 13.75 0.39 14.13
CA GLN A 68 14.20 1.46 15.03
C GLN A 68 13.97 2.86 14.44
N ARG A 69 14.20 3.03 13.13
CA ARG A 69 13.95 4.30 12.46
C ARG A 69 12.46 4.58 12.33
N VAL A 70 11.65 3.59 11.95
CA VAL A 70 10.18 3.69 11.90
C VAL A 70 9.60 4.10 13.25
N ALA A 71 10.05 3.48 14.36
CA ALA A 71 9.60 3.83 15.71
C ALA A 71 9.94 5.26 16.14
N ARG A 72 11.01 5.84 15.59
CA ARG A 72 11.44 7.23 15.83
C ARG A 72 10.78 8.23 14.88
N SER A 73 10.20 7.77 13.78
CA SER A 73 9.54 8.63 12.80
C SER A 73 8.27 9.24 13.40
N PRO A 74 8.11 10.57 13.39
CA PRO A 74 6.92 11.24 13.93
C PRO A 74 5.64 10.97 13.13
N GLN A 75 5.70 10.18 12.06
CA GLN A 75 4.56 9.91 11.19
C GLN A 75 3.46 9.08 11.88
N GLN A 76 3.75 8.43 13.01
CA GLN A 76 2.74 7.79 13.87
C GLN A 76 2.03 8.76 14.84
N ARG A 77 2.41 10.04 14.89
CA ARG A 77 1.79 11.07 15.75
C ARG A 77 0.47 11.64 15.21
N ASN A 78 -0.04 11.14 14.07
CA ASN A 78 -1.39 11.49 13.60
C ASN A 78 -2.52 10.65 14.24
N ASN A 79 -2.25 10.02 15.39
CA ASN A 79 -3.29 9.43 16.24
C ASN A 79 -3.61 10.32 17.48
N ARG A 80 -3.16 11.58 17.46
CA ARG A 80 -3.31 12.55 18.56
C ARG A 80 -4.76 13.03 18.73
N GLN A 81 -5.62 12.76 17.75
CA GLN A 81 -7.03 13.17 17.74
C GLN A 81 -7.83 12.53 18.87
N TYR A 82 -7.46 11.32 19.33
CA TYR A 82 -8.13 10.63 20.43
C TYR A 82 -7.49 10.85 21.82
N SER A 83 -6.38 11.63 21.91
CA SER A 83 -5.74 11.90 23.21
C SER A 83 -6.53 12.87 24.10
N LEU A 84 -7.54 13.56 23.53
CA LEU A 84 -8.48 14.40 24.26
C LEU A 84 -9.61 13.57 24.95
N LEU A 85 -9.71 12.27 24.69
CA LEU A 85 -10.71 11.39 25.31
C LEU A 85 -10.22 10.71 26.60
N ARG A 86 -9.15 11.21 27.23
CA ARG A 86 -8.80 10.85 28.61
C ARG A 86 -9.24 11.97 29.55
N PRO A 87 -10.53 12.04 29.94
CA PRO A 87 -10.96 13.01 30.92
C PRO A 87 -10.24 12.79 32.25
N SER A 88 -9.92 13.90 32.91
CA SER A 88 -9.24 13.87 34.20
C SER A 88 -10.17 13.37 35.31
N LEU A 89 -9.62 12.91 36.44
CA LEU A 89 -10.43 12.48 37.60
C LEU A 89 -11.39 13.58 38.10
N LEU A 90 -11.01 14.85 37.95
CA LEU A 90 -11.83 15.99 38.32
C LEU A 90 -13.09 16.09 37.46
N GLU A 91 -12.96 15.82 36.15
CA GLU A 91 -14.09 15.85 35.21
C GLU A 91 -15.07 14.70 35.49
N TRP A 92 -14.57 13.53 35.88
CA TRP A 92 -15.41 12.44 36.37
C TRP A 92 -16.18 12.80 37.63
N LEU A 93 -15.51 13.42 38.61
CA LEU A 93 -16.18 13.87 39.84
C LEU A 93 -17.25 14.91 39.55
N ALA A 94 -16.99 15.87 38.65
CA ALA A 94 -17.96 16.88 38.26
C ALA A 94 -19.21 16.26 37.61
N VAL A 95 -19.04 15.26 36.73
CA VAL A 95 -20.17 14.53 36.11
C VAL A 95 -21.00 13.81 37.17
N VAL A 96 -20.35 13.12 38.12
CA VAL A 96 -21.06 12.43 39.21
C VAL A 96 -21.84 13.42 40.07
N VAL A 97 -21.23 14.53 40.49
CA VAL A 97 -21.90 15.55 41.30
C VAL A 97 -23.11 16.15 40.56
N LEU A 98 -22.95 16.54 39.29
CA LEU A 98 -24.05 17.08 38.49
C LEU A 98 -25.18 16.07 38.32
N ALA A 99 -24.87 14.80 38.05
CA ALA A 99 -25.87 13.73 37.97
C ALA A 99 -26.60 13.52 39.30
N THR A 100 -25.91 13.59 40.43
CA THR A 100 -26.57 13.48 41.74
C THR A 100 -27.52 14.67 42.01
N ILE A 101 -27.12 15.90 41.66
CA ILE A 101 -27.96 17.10 41.84
C ILE A 101 -29.22 17.02 40.98
N THR A 102 -29.12 16.58 39.73
CA THR A 102 -30.29 16.45 38.84
C THR A 102 -31.23 15.35 39.32
N THR A 103 -30.73 14.22 39.81
CA THR A 103 -31.58 13.16 40.37
C THR A 103 -32.27 13.61 41.66
N LEU A 104 -31.58 14.28 42.58
CA LEU A 104 -32.18 14.79 43.82
C LEU A 104 -33.18 15.92 43.56
N GLY A 105 -32.89 16.82 42.62
CA GLY A 105 -33.79 17.90 42.23
C GLY A 105 -35.02 17.46 41.43
N ALA A 106 -34.98 16.26 40.83
CA ALA A 106 -36.15 15.66 40.15
C ALA A 106 -37.06 14.86 41.10
N ILE A 107 -36.59 14.57 42.32
CA ILE A 107 -37.32 13.77 43.34
C ILE A 107 -38.01 14.68 44.39
N LEU A 108 -37.64 15.97 44.47
CA LEU A 108 -38.25 16.97 45.36
C LEU A 108 -39.36 17.75 44.66
#